data_AF-A0A2N1QZI0-F1
#
_entry.id   AF-A0A2N1QZI0-F1
#
_cell.length_a   1.000
_cell.length_b   1.000
_cell.length_c   1.000
_cell.angle_alpha   90.00
_cell.angle_beta   90.00
_cell.angle_gamma   90.00
#
_symmetry.space_group_name_H-M   'P 1'
#
loop_
_entity.id
_entity.type
_entity.pdbx_description
1 polymer ?
#
loop_
_entity_poly.entity_id
_entity_poly.type
_entity_poly.pdbx_seq_one_letter_code
_entity_poly.pdbx_strand_id
1 'polypeptide(L)' 'MPFYTFLIASTNHRRRLYEEDRKLTYRKSHHNPEVKRIYERFLGAPNSELAHKLLHTHYFERSVSTGQVVKEATHKHH' A
#
# COMPACT_ATOMS: atom_id res chain seq x y z
N MET A 1 22.19 -31.88 0.98
CA MET A 1 20.93 -31.37 0.37
C MET A 1 20.68 -29.93 0.80
N PRO A 2 21.29 -28.94 0.13
CA PRO A 2 21.29 -27.52 0.53
C PRO A 2 20.06 -26.71 0.07
N PHE A 3 19.16 -27.29 -0.74
CA PHE A 3 18.00 -26.57 -1.28
C PHE A 3 16.87 -26.32 -0.25
N TYR A 4 16.81 -27.09 0.85
CA TYR A 4 15.73 -26.97 1.84
C TYR A 4 15.90 -25.77 2.79
N THR A 5 17.14 -25.34 3.03
CA THR A 5 17.47 -24.25 3.97
C THR A 5 16.96 -22.89 3.49
N PHE A 6 16.95 -22.64 2.18
CA PHE A 6 16.51 -21.36 1.62
C PHE A 6 15.00 -21.14 1.76
N LEU A 7 14.19 -22.19 1.54
CA LEU A 7 12.74 -22.13 1.70
C LEU A 7 12.35 -21.84 3.16
N ILE A 8 13.04 -22.45 4.12
CA ILE A 8 12.79 -22.26 5.56
C ILE A 8 13.11 -20.81 5.99
N ALA A 9 14.21 -20.22 5.52
CA ALA A 9 14.63 -18.87 5.92
C ALA A 9 13.59 -17.78 5.58
N SER A 10 12.99 -17.84 4.38
CA SER A 10 11.92 -16.91 3.96
C SER A 10 10.68 -17.05 4.86
N THR A 11 10.28 -18.28 5.19
CA THR A 11 9.10 -18.52 6.04
C THR A 11 9.30 -18.04 7.49
N ASN A 12 10.52 -18.17 8.02
CA ASN A 12 10.85 -17.75 9.38
C ASN A 12 10.87 -16.22 9.52
N HIS A 13 11.40 -15.51 8.52
CA HIS A 13 11.41 -14.05 8.52
C HIS A 13 9.98 -13.49 8.52
N ARG A 14 9.14 -14.01 7.62
CA ARG A 14 7.72 -13.61 7.54
C ARG A 14 6.96 -13.88 8.83
N ARG A 15 7.16 -15.05 9.46
CA ARG A 15 6.52 -15.39 10.73
C ARG A 15 6.91 -14.40 11.84
N ARG A 16 8.20 -14.07 11.95
CA ARG A 16 8.70 -13.12 12.96
C ARG A 16 8.05 -11.74 12.82
N LEU A 17 7.97 -11.21 11.59
CA LEU A 17 7.31 -9.92 11.33
C LEU A 17 5.83 -9.92 11.74
N TYR A 18 5.10 -11.00 11.45
CA TYR A 18 3.70 -11.09 11.85
C TYR A 18 3.50 -11.29 13.36
N GLU A 19 4.41 -11.98 14.04
CA GLU A 19 4.37 -12.10 15.51
C GLU A 19 4.63 -10.76 16.21
N GLU A 20 5.57 -9.97 15.68
CA GLU A 20 5.85 -8.61 16.15
C GLU A 20 4.64 -7.70 15.89
N ASP A 21 4.03 -7.73 14.70
CA ASP A 21 2.83 -6.96 14.35
C ASP A 21 1.63 -7.29 15.25
N ARG A 22 1.44 -8.57 15.63
CA ARG A 22 0.36 -8.98 16.55
C ARG A 22 0.49 -8.44 17.97
N LYS A 23 1.71 -8.10 18.40
CA LYS A 23 1.98 -7.53 19.73
C LYS A 23 1.79 -6.01 19.77
N LEU A 24 1.63 -5.35 18.62
CA LEU A 24 1.38 -3.92 18.55
C LEU A 24 0.00 -3.55 19.10
N THR A 25 -0.05 -2.53 19.95
CA THR A 25 -1.29 -1.98 20.52
C THR A 25 -2.24 -1.46 19.43
N TYR A 26 -1.70 -0.91 18.34
CA TYR A 26 -2.46 -0.35 17.23
C TYR A 26 -2.21 -1.14 15.94
N ARG A 27 -2.92 -2.26 15.78
CA ARG A 27 -2.79 -3.13 14.58
C ARG A 27 -3.62 -2.66 13.38
N LYS A 28 -4.67 -1.88 13.61
CA LYS A 28 -5.58 -1.40 12.57
C LYS A 28 -5.19 0.01 12.15
N SER A 29 -4.95 0.26 10.86
CA SER A 29 -4.51 1.57 10.37
C SER A 29 -5.44 2.72 10.75
N HIS A 30 -6.76 2.49 10.78
CA HIS A 30 -7.75 3.50 11.20
C HIS A 30 -7.82 3.71 12.73
N HIS A 31 -7.16 2.88 13.53
CA HIS A 31 -7.00 3.11 14.98
C HIS A 31 -5.72 3.88 15.32
N ASN A 32 -4.82 4.09 14.36
CA ASN A 32 -3.57 4.82 14.60
C ASN A 32 -3.88 6.32 14.85
N PRO A 33 -3.55 6.87 16.03
CA PRO A 33 -3.85 8.25 16.39
C PRO A 33 -3.17 9.27 15.46
N GLU A 34 -1.96 8.98 14.97
CA GLU A 34 -1.26 9.87 14.04
C GLU A 34 -1.97 9.93 12.68
N VAL A 35 -2.50 8.79 12.20
CA VAL A 35 -3.27 8.75 10.95
C VAL A 35 -4.53 9.60 11.10
N LYS A 36 -5.29 9.44 12.20
CA LYS A 36 -6.47 10.28 12.46
C LYS A 36 -6.12 11.76 12.49
N ARG A 37 -5.01 12.13 13.14
CA ARG A 37 -4.57 13.53 13.23
C ARG A 37 -4.23 14.14 11.87
N ILE A 38 -3.62 13.36 10.97
CA ILE A 38 -3.30 13.82 9.60
C ILE A 38 -4.58 14.02 8.78
N TYR A 39 -5.56 13.11 8.92
CA TYR A 39 -6.86 13.29 8.29
C TYR A 39 -7.60 14.52 8.86
N GLU A 40 -7.69 14.66 10.19
CA GLU A 40 -8.38 15.78 10.82
C GLU A 40 -7.75 17.16 10.51
N ARG A 41 -6.42 17.24 10.43
CA ARG A 41 -5.71 18.54 10.26
C ARG A 41 -5.37 18.90 8.83
N PHE A 42 -5.22 17.92 7.94
CA PHE A 42 -4.61 18.15 6.63
C PHE A 42 -5.41 17.54 5.46
N LEU A 43 -5.75 16.25 5.53
CA LEU A 43 -6.41 15.57 4.41
C LEU A 43 -7.94 15.71 4.43
N GLY A 44 -8.54 16.11 5.55
CA GLY A 44 -9.98 16.13 5.77
C GLY A 44 -10.57 14.72 5.83
N ALA A 45 -11.41 14.40 4.85
CA ALA A 45 -12.09 13.11 4.74
C ALA A 45 -11.34 12.13 3.82
N PRO A 46 -11.48 10.81 4.02
CA PRO A 46 -11.08 9.83 3.00
C PRO A 46 -11.81 10.12 1.69
N ASN A 47 -11.11 10.02 0.55
CA ASN A 47 -11.59 10.38 -0.79
C ASN A 47 -11.91 11.87 -1.00
N SER A 48 -11.40 12.79 -0.17
CA SER A 48 -11.42 14.22 -0.47
C SER A 48 -10.56 14.55 -1.70
N GLU A 49 -10.78 15.71 -2.34
CA GLU A 49 -9.96 16.16 -3.47
C GLU A 49 -8.46 16.26 -3.11
N LEU A 50 -8.15 16.69 -1.89
CA LEU A 50 -6.77 16.74 -1.36
C LEU A 50 -6.16 15.35 -1.20
N ALA A 51 -6.93 14.39 -0.67
CA ALA A 51 -6.49 13.00 -0.56
C ALA A 51 -6.29 12.38 -1.94
N HIS A 52 -7.21 12.61 -2.88
CA HIS A 52 -7.10 12.12 -4.26
C HIS A 52 -5.84 12.64 -4.95
N LYS A 53 -5.56 13.95 -4.80
CA LYS A 53 -4.38 14.56 -5.41
C LYS A 53 -3.05 14.06 -4.84
N LEU A 54 -3.00 13.73 -3.54
CA LEU A 54 -1.75 13.40 -2.85
C LEU A 54 -1.50 11.90 -2.70
N LEU A 55 -2.54 11.10 -2.55
CA LEU A 55 -2.44 9.67 -2.20
C LEU A 55 -2.88 8.75 -3.33
N HIS A 56 -3.61 9.25 -4.33
CA HIS A 56 -4.05 8.43 -5.46
C HIS A 56 -3.15 8.65 -6.67
N THR A 57 -3.03 7.61 -7.49
CA THR A 57 -2.19 7.60 -8.69
C THR A 57 -3.00 7.12 -9.88
N HIS A 58 -2.57 7.53 -11.07
CA HIS A 58 -3.21 7.17 -12.32
C HIS A 58 -2.38 6.11 -13.05
N TYR A 59 -3.08 5.17 -13.66
CA TYR A 59 -2.47 4.13 -14.48
C TYR A 59 -2.59 4.47 -15.95
N PHE A 60 -1.51 4.23 -16.67
CA PHE A 60 -1.40 4.44 -18.10
C PHE A 60 -1.16 3.08 -18.77
N GLU A 61 -1.98 2.77 -19.78
CA GLU A 61 -1.78 1.59 -20.61
C GLU A 61 -0.49 1.77 -21.42
N ARG A 62 0.45 0.85 -21.24
CA ARG A 62 1.71 0.83 -21.96
C ARG A 62 1.70 -0.29 -22.99
N SER A 63 2.13 0.02 -24.21
CA SER A 63 2.34 -0.99 -25.25
C SER A 63 3.47 -1.93 -24.82
N VAL A 64 3.19 -3.23 -24.80
CA VAL A 64 4.17 -4.26 -24.39
C VAL A 64 5.36 -4.33 -25.36
N SER A 65 5.17 -3.92 -26.61
CA SER A 65 6.16 -4.00 -27.68
C SER A 65 7.06 -2.77 -27.83
N THR A 66 6.58 -1.57 -27.48
CA THR A 66 7.26 -0.32 -27.84
C THR A 66 7.42 0.61 -26.63
N GLY A 67 6.85 0.24 -25.47
CA GLY A 67 6.94 1.00 -24.22
C GLY A 67 6.22 2.34 -24.23
N GLN A 68 5.65 2.73 -25.38
CA GLN A 68 4.90 3.98 -25.54
C GLN A 68 3.56 3.89 -24.81
N VAL A 69 3.21 4.98 -24.12
CA VAL A 69 1.93 5.14 -23.43
C VAL A 69 0.83 5.30 -24.47
N VAL A 70 -0.14 4.38 -24.48
CA VAL A 70 -1.17 4.29 -25.51
C VAL A 70 -2.42 5.09 -25.10
N LYS A 71 -2.88 4.95 -23.85
CA LYS A 71 -4.03 5.71 -23.28
C LYS A 71 -3.94 5.82 -21.75
N GLU A 72 -4.57 6.84 -21.17
CA GLU A 72 -4.92 6.86 -19.75
C GLU A 72 -5.95 5.77 -19.48
N ALA A 73 -5.60 4.80 -18.64
CA ALA A 73 -6.43 3.61 -18.36
C ALA A 73 -7.33 3.80 -17.13
N THR A 74 -7.24 4.96 -16.45
CA THR A 74 -7.96 5.13 -15.18
C THR A 74 -9.41 5.52 -15.42
N HIS A 75 -10.30 4.56 -15.18
CA HIS A 75 -11.74 4.77 -15.03
C HIS A 75 -11.97 5.79 -13.92
N LYS A 76 -12.76 6.83 -14.17
CA LYS A 76 -13.17 7.82 -13.16
C LYS A 76 -13.77 7.07 -11.97
N HIS A 77 -13.05 7.01 -10.85
CA HIS A 77 -13.65 6.68 -9.57
C HIS A 77 -14.39 7.94 -9.12
N HIS A 78 -15.67 8.00 -9.48
CA HIS A 78 -16.65 8.88 -8.84
C HIS A 78 -16.84 8.47 -7.38
#